data_AF-A0A6N6Z8F8-F1
#
_entry.id   AF-A0A6N6Z8F8-F1
#
_cell.length_a   1.000
_cell.length_b   1.000
_cell.length_c   1.000
_cell.angle_alpha   90.00
_cell.angle_beta   90.00
_cell.angle_gamma   90.00
#
_symmetry.space_group_name_H-M   'P 1'
#
loop_
_entity.id
_entity.type
_entity.pdbx_description
1 polymer ?
#
loop_
_entity_poly.entity_id
_entity_poly.type
_entity_poly.pdbx_seq_one_letter_code
_entity_poly.pdbx_strand_id
1 'polypeptide(L)'
;MAHAFGTWDGLEGDYNVATNWDDDTVPAAADVVTISSGTATISENLTRDADTTLDGTGELVINGRLINAANGPATLTVSDDATLTQDGHYFLVSNQNTGSVVQTGGTVNSTVSRGWFLSDGGSSKGSYSLSGGSLNVNTSASNGVHMGKNSSEDRFTVSGGTATFTATTGNMRTYVSKGAILQVDSGSAAFNNFKYFVVGRDFADGTVSQIIINGGSFTVGNVEAGGAMAIGNKNNAQVTLNGGVMTVQGDIWVGDADPNIDPKVNGTFIQNGGTLNVNYIVLSHAAGSEGTYLMTDGVLNALGIMLGDGGLGLFDFQGGDIFLAGDQTGILDELWFQEIEGTIATYDLDSDLTHIAVIPEPSTYALILMGGALGGTLLLRRRRRDSSAA
;
A
#
# COMPACT_ATOMS: atom_id res chain seq x y z
N MET A 1 32.29 -12.72 -18.36
CA MET A 1 32.49 -14.16 -18.06
C MET A 1 31.11 -14.78 -18.22
N ALA A 2 30.96 -15.89 -18.95
CA ALA A 2 29.65 -16.54 -19.03
C ALA A 2 29.35 -17.19 -17.68
N HIS A 3 28.20 -16.89 -17.08
CA HIS A 3 27.73 -17.56 -15.87
C HIS A 3 27.32 -18.98 -16.22
N ALA A 4 27.57 -19.95 -15.34
CA ALA A 4 27.07 -21.31 -15.56
C ALA A 4 25.53 -21.31 -15.39
N PHE A 5 24.88 -22.29 -16.01
CA PHE A 5 23.44 -22.50 -15.94
C PHE A 5 23.21 -23.85 -15.26
N GLY A 6 22.42 -23.87 -14.19
CA GLY A 6 21.98 -25.09 -13.53
C GLY A 6 20.48 -25.29 -13.72
N THR A 7 20.09 -26.44 -14.25
CA THR A 7 18.69 -26.87 -14.35
C THR A 7 18.45 -27.94 -13.30
N TRP A 8 17.36 -27.80 -12.55
CA TRP A 8 16.96 -28.81 -11.57
C TRP A 8 16.31 -30.01 -12.26
N ASP A 9 16.94 -31.17 -12.11
CA ASP A 9 16.48 -32.46 -12.66
C ASP A 9 15.89 -33.38 -11.58
N GLY A 10 15.96 -32.97 -10.31
CA GLY A 10 15.43 -33.74 -9.18
C GLY A 10 13.91 -33.81 -9.15
N LEU A 11 13.35 -34.96 -8.77
CA LEU A 11 11.92 -35.04 -8.43
C LEU A 11 11.63 -34.36 -7.08
N GLU A 12 12.42 -34.69 -6.07
CA GLU A 12 12.42 -34.08 -4.73
C GLU A 12 13.84 -34.25 -4.16
N GLY A 13 14.44 -33.20 -3.61
CA GLY A 13 15.81 -33.31 -3.11
C GLY A 13 16.36 -32.07 -2.44
N ASP A 14 17.55 -32.24 -1.86
CA ASP A 14 18.32 -31.13 -1.29
C ASP A 14 18.97 -30.30 -2.43
N TYR A 15 18.76 -28.99 -2.40
CA TYR A 15 19.34 -28.01 -3.33
C TYR A 15 20.87 -28.12 -3.38
N ASN A 16 21.51 -28.47 -2.26
CA ASN A 16 22.97 -28.54 -2.13
C ASN A 16 23.56 -29.91 -2.53
N VAL A 17 22.77 -30.79 -3.15
CA VAL A 17 23.25 -32.08 -3.65
C VAL A 17 23.45 -32.01 -5.16
N ALA A 18 24.71 -32.16 -5.57
CA ALA A 18 25.17 -32.07 -6.95
C ALA A 18 24.36 -32.92 -7.94
N THR A 19 24.02 -34.16 -7.59
CA THR A 19 23.30 -35.10 -8.47
C THR A 19 21.84 -34.75 -8.74
N ASN A 20 21.32 -33.65 -8.16
CA ASN A 20 19.98 -33.14 -8.45
C ASN A 20 19.99 -32.08 -9.56
N TRP A 21 21.17 -31.72 -10.07
CA TRP A 21 21.39 -30.71 -11.11
C TRP A 21 21.89 -31.37 -12.39
N ASP A 22 21.53 -30.80 -13.53
CA ASP A 22 21.79 -31.31 -14.88
C ASP A 22 23.28 -31.54 -15.22
N ASP A 23 24.19 -30.81 -14.58
CA ASP A 23 25.64 -30.96 -14.78
C ASP A 23 26.38 -31.69 -13.64
N ASP A 24 25.66 -32.30 -12.70
CA ASP A 24 26.20 -32.90 -11.48
C ASP A 24 27.06 -31.91 -10.66
N THR A 25 26.72 -30.62 -10.67
CA THR A 25 27.34 -29.61 -9.82
C THR A 25 26.29 -28.77 -9.08
N VAL A 26 26.63 -28.33 -7.87
CA VAL A 26 25.74 -27.42 -7.11
C VAL A 26 25.94 -26.00 -7.65
N PRO A 27 24.89 -25.32 -8.15
CA PRO A 27 24.99 -23.97 -8.68
C PRO A 27 25.50 -23.00 -7.61
N ALA A 28 26.52 -22.20 -7.95
CA ALA A 28 26.96 -21.12 -7.11
C ALA A 28 25.91 -20.00 -7.05
N ALA A 29 26.08 -19.07 -6.11
CA ALA A 29 25.20 -17.89 -5.98
C ALA A 29 25.12 -17.07 -7.28
N ALA A 30 26.20 -17.04 -8.06
CA ALA A 30 26.32 -16.28 -9.30
C ALA A 30 25.93 -17.06 -10.56
N ASP A 31 25.53 -18.33 -10.46
CA ASP A 31 25.06 -19.12 -11.62
C ASP A 31 23.57 -18.92 -11.83
N VAL A 32 23.07 -19.00 -13.05
CA VAL A 32 21.61 -18.90 -13.30
C VAL A 32 20.96 -20.25 -12.99
N VAL A 33 19.79 -20.23 -12.34
CA VAL A 33 19.09 -21.45 -11.90
C VAL A 33 17.68 -21.51 -12.45
N THR A 34 17.26 -22.69 -12.92
CA THR A 34 15.86 -22.96 -13.34
C THR A 34 15.33 -24.21 -12.65
N ILE A 35 14.11 -24.13 -12.10
CA ILE A 35 13.37 -25.24 -11.50
C ILE A 35 11.98 -25.28 -12.14
N SER A 36 11.79 -26.15 -13.14
CA SER A 36 10.52 -26.27 -13.89
C SER A 36 9.59 -27.37 -13.40
N SER A 37 10.11 -28.29 -12.59
CA SER A 37 9.36 -29.38 -11.98
C SER A 37 10.08 -29.91 -10.74
N GLY A 38 9.38 -30.69 -9.92
CA GLY A 38 9.93 -31.26 -8.69
C GLY A 38 10.14 -30.23 -7.58
N THR A 39 10.69 -30.69 -6.46
CA THR A 39 10.88 -29.87 -5.24
C THR A 39 12.35 -29.80 -4.83
N ALA A 40 12.94 -28.62 -4.93
CA ALA A 40 14.28 -28.33 -4.40
C ALA A 40 14.17 -27.74 -2.99
N THR A 41 14.79 -28.36 -2.00
CA THR A 41 14.77 -27.90 -0.61
C THR A 41 16.16 -27.46 -0.15
N ILE A 42 16.28 -26.26 0.39
CA ILE A 42 17.49 -25.78 1.06
C ILE A 42 17.20 -25.55 2.56
N SER A 43 17.98 -26.20 3.42
CA SER A 43 17.81 -26.13 4.89
C SER A 43 18.53 -24.94 5.54
N GLU A 44 19.12 -24.06 4.74
CA GLU A 44 19.92 -22.92 5.17
C GLU A 44 19.55 -21.65 4.42
N ASN A 45 20.39 -20.61 4.53
CA ASN A 45 20.14 -19.37 3.81
C ASN A 45 20.43 -19.55 2.33
N LEU A 46 19.51 -19.10 1.47
CA LEU A 46 19.77 -18.99 0.04
C LEU A 46 20.21 -17.55 -0.28
N THR A 47 21.41 -17.42 -0.82
CA THR A 47 21.93 -16.14 -1.34
C THR A 47 22.08 -16.25 -2.85
N ARG A 48 21.51 -15.28 -3.57
CA ARG A 48 21.51 -15.25 -5.05
C ARG A 48 22.13 -13.96 -5.55
N ASP A 49 23.05 -14.10 -6.49
CA ASP A 49 23.77 -13.03 -7.18
C ASP A 49 23.55 -13.10 -8.71
N ALA A 50 22.65 -13.99 -9.14
CA ALA A 50 22.21 -14.20 -10.50
C ALA A 50 20.75 -14.70 -10.48
N ASP A 51 20.15 -14.76 -11.67
CA ASP A 51 18.73 -15.05 -11.80
C ASP A 51 18.34 -16.46 -11.33
N THR A 52 17.12 -16.58 -10.83
CA THR A 52 16.48 -17.84 -10.45
C THR A 52 15.07 -17.86 -11.04
N THR A 53 14.73 -18.91 -11.77
CA THR A 53 13.42 -19.06 -12.42
C THR A 53 12.71 -20.29 -11.87
N LEU A 54 11.49 -20.10 -11.38
CA LEU A 54 10.54 -21.15 -11.05
C LEU A 54 9.36 -21.07 -12.03
N ASP A 55 9.14 -22.12 -12.80
CA ASP A 55 8.06 -22.23 -13.80
C ASP A 55 7.45 -23.63 -13.80
N GLY A 56 6.45 -23.88 -14.67
CA GLY A 56 5.73 -25.15 -14.68
C GLY A 56 5.13 -25.50 -13.32
N THR A 57 5.57 -26.63 -12.74
CA THR A 57 5.19 -27.08 -11.39
C THR A 57 6.39 -27.14 -10.44
N GLY A 58 7.47 -26.41 -10.74
CA GLY A 58 8.67 -26.39 -9.93
C GLY A 58 8.43 -25.77 -8.55
N GLU A 59 9.05 -26.35 -7.52
CA GLU A 59 8.98 -25.86 -6.16
C GLU A 59 10.37 -25.60 -5.58
N LEU A 60 10.54 -24.44 -4.94
CA LEU A 60 11.71 -24.11 -4.15
C LEU A 60 11.30 -23.86 -2.69
N VAL A 61 11.83 -24.68 -1.77
CA VAL A 61 11.61 -24.56 -0.32
C VAL A 61 12.89 -24.08 0.36
N ILE A 62 12.82 -22.96 1.07
CA ILE A 62 13.94 -22.31 1.77
C ILE A 62 13.64 -22.26 3.26
N ASN A 63 14.28 -23.10 4.06
CA ASN A 63 14.19 -23.08 5.53
C ASN A 63 15.26 -22.17 6.14
N GLY A 64 15.34 -20.93 5.65
CA GLY A 64 16.33 -19.95 6.05
C GLY A 64 16.03 -18.56 5.49
N ARG A 65 17.05 -17.68 5.49
CA ARG A 65 16.94 -16.37 4.85
C ARG A 65 16.97 -16.54 3.33
N LEU A 66 16.09 -15.81 2.64
CA LEU A 66 16.29 -15.52 1.22
C LEU A 66 16.97 -14.16 1.09
N ILE A 67 18.14 -14.13 0.46
CA ILE A 67 18.92 -12.92 0.20
C ILE A 67 19.15 -12.82 -1.31
N ASN A 68 18.29 -12.08 -2.00
CA ASN A 68 18.44 -11.84 -3.42
C ASN A 68 19.30 -10.59 -3.69
N ALA A 69 20.07 -10.67 -4.76
CA ALA A 69 20.99 -9.65 -5.24
C ALA A 69 22.02 -9.17 -4.20
N ALA A 70 22.74 -10.09 -3.54
CA ALA A 70 23.65 -9.75 -2.43
C ALA A 70 24.99 -9.15 -2.86
N ASN A 71 25.62 -9.74 -3.88
CA ASN A 71 26.92 -9.34 -4.43
C ASN A 71 26.85 -9.02 -5.93
N GLY A 72 25.71 -9.29 -6.58
CA GLY A 72 25.43 -8.96 -7.97
C GLY A 72 23.93 -8.69 -8.17
N PRO A 73 23.52 -8.13 -9.31
CA PRO A 73 22.11 -8.00 -9.64
C PRO A 73 21.47 -9.38 -9.84
N ALA A 74 20.23 -9.57 -9.40
CA ALA A 74 19.54 -10.85 -9.51
C ALA A 74 18.01 -10.68 -9.60
N THR A 75 17.39 -11.49 -10.44
CA THR A 75 15.93 -11.58 -10.62
C THR A 75 15.43 -12.95 -10.21
N LEU A 76 14.42 -12.97 -9.34
CA LEU A 76 13.67 -14.19 -9.01
C LEU A 76 12.33 -14.17 -9.76
N THR A 77 12.13 -15.12 -10.67
CA THR A 77 10.90 -15.26 -11.45
C THR A 77 10.07 -16.42 -10.93
N VAL A 78 8.77 -16.20 -10.71
CA VAL A 78 7.78 -17.23 -10.37
C VAL A 78 6.61 -17.15 -11.35
N SER A 79 6.34 -18.23 -12.06
CA SER A 79 5.34 -18.28 -13.13
C SER A 79 4.55 -19.59 -13.11
N ASP A 80 3.53 -19.69 -13.98
CA ASP A 80 2.67 -20.88 -14.12
C ASP A 80 2.06 -21.35 -12.78
N ASP A 81 2.30 -22.60 -12.38
CA ASP A 81 1.85 -23.19 -11.11
C ASP A 81 3.02 -23.37 -10.12
N ALA A 82 4.18 -22.74 -10.38
CA ALA A 82 5.37 -22.87 -9.56
C ALA A 82 5.16 -22.32 -8.14
N THR A 83 5.89 -22.88 -7.18
CA THR A 83 5.79 -22.49 -5.77
C THR A 83 7.14 -22.10 -5.18
N LEU A 84 7.19 -20.96 -4.50
CA LEU A 84 8.28 -20.58 -3.63
C LEU A 84 7.78 -20.57 -2.19
N THR A 85 8.36 -21.41 -1.34
CA THR A 85 8.09 -21.41 0.09
C THR A 85 9.35 -21.01 0.84
N GLN A 86 9.29 -19.93 1.59
CA GLN A 86 10.39 -19.46 2.43
C GLN A 86 9.92 -19.35 3.89
N ASP A 87 10.65 -19.98 4.81
CA ASP A 87 10.47 -19.82 6.25
C ASP A 87 11.82 -19.49 6.91
N GLY A 88 11.91 -18.34 7.58
CA GLY A 88 13.17 -17.90 8.16
C GLY A 88 13.16 -16.49 8.72
N HIS A 89 14.35 -15.88 8.80
CA HIS A 89 14.48 -14.56 9.42
C HIS A 89 14.10 -13.41 8.48
N TYR A 90 14.58 -13.46 7.24
CA TYR A 90 14.42 -12.39 6.27
C TYR A 90 14.02 -12.93 4.91
N PHE A 91 13.16 -12.16 4.24
CA PHE A 91 12.97 -12.20 2.80
C PHE A 91 13.48 -10.85 2.26
N LEU A 92 14.60 -10.87 1.54
CA LEU A 92 15.21 -9.69 0.94
C LEU A 92 15.12 -9.79 -0.57
N VAL A 93 14.37 -8.88 -1.20
CA VAL A 93 14.34 -8.78 -2.67
C VAL A 93 15.65 -8.19 -3.21
N SER A 94 16.29 -7.29 -2.46
CA SER A 94 17.54 -6.63 -2.83
C SER A 94 18.43 -6.40 -1.60
N ASN A 95 19.70 -6.78 -1.70
CA ASN A 95 20.70 -6.56 -0.66
C ASN A 95 22.00 -5.96 -1.23
N GLN A 96 22.23 -4.66 -1.05
CA GLN A 96 23.37 -3.92 -1.63
C GLN A 96 23.40 -3.77 -3.17
N ASN A 97 22.70 -4.59 -3.96
CA ASN A 97 22.60 -4.46 -5.42
C ASN A 97 21.16 -4.35 -5.89
N THR A 98 20.92 -4.07 -7.18
CA THR A 98 19.56 -4.09 -7.73
C THR A 98 19.01 -5.50 -7.75
N GLY A 99 17.89 -5.73 -7.08
CA GLY A 99 17.23 -7.03 -7.02
C GLY A 99 15.77 -6.92 -7.42
N SER A 100 15.26 -7.95 -8.09
CA SER A 100 13.85 -7.97 -8.50
C SER A 100 13.18 -9.32 -8.26
N VAL A 101 11.87 -9.29 -8.04
CA VAL A 101 10.99 -10.45 -8.09
C VAL A 101 9.90 -10.19 -9.14
N VAL A 102 9.70 -11.14 -10.04
CA VAL A 102 8.67 -11.09 -11.08
C VAL A 102 7.76 -12.29 -10.89
N GLN A 103 6.53 -12.05 -10.42
CA GLN A 103 5.50 -13.07 -10.25
C GLN A 103 4.39 -12.89 -11.28
N THR A 104 4.29 -13.81 -12.23
CA THR A 104 3.25 -13.81 -13.29
C THR A 104 2.18 -14.88 -13.06
N GLY A 105 2.45 -15.83 -12.17
CA GLY A 105 1.58 -16.93 -11.77
C GLY A 105 2.00 -17.50 -10.41
N GLY A 106 1.64 -18.74 -10.14
CA GLY A 106 2.17 -19.52 -9.03
C GLY A 106 1.83 -18.98 -7.63
N THR A 107 2.55 -19.49 -6.63
CA THR A 107 2.40 -19.08 -5.23
C THR A 107 3.75 -18.78 -4.60
N VAL A 108 3.86 -17.60 -3.95
CA VAL A 108 4.99 -17.25 -3.09
C VAL A 108 4.49 -17.18 -1.65
N ASN A 109 4.97 -18.09 -0.81
CA ASN A 109 4.72 -18.10 0.63
C ASN A 109 6.00 -17.67 1.36
N SER A 110 5.92 -16.64 2.19
CA SER A 110 7.04 -16.18 3.01
C SER A 110 6.61 -16.03 4.46
N THR A 111 7.28 -16.76 5.35
CA THR A 111 7.15 -16.61 6.80
C THR A 111 8.44 -16.02 7.34
N VAL A 112 8.35 -14.84 7.96
CA VAL A 112 9.52 -14.09 8.44
C VAL A 112 9.40 -13.73 9.93
N SER A 113 10.48 -13.93 10.67
CA SER A 113 10.57 -13.55 12.08
C SER A 113 11.31 -12.25 12.35
N ARG A 114 12.02 -11.69 11.36
CA ARG A 114 12.74 -10.40 11.49
C ARG A 114 12.40 -9.34 10.46
N GLY A 115 11.92 -9.71 9.27
CA GLY A 115 11.27 -8.76 8.37
C GLY A 115 11.19 -9.22 6.93
N TRP A 116 10.22 -8.67 6.22
CA TRP A 116 10.10 -8.76 4.77
C TRP A 116 10.51 -7.42 4.19
N PHE A 117 11.60 -7.38 3.42
CA PHE A 117 12.15 -6.13 2.92
C PHE A 117 12.28 -6.17 1.41
N LEU A 118 11.81 -5.10 0.77
CA LEU A 118 12.05 -4.92 -0.65
C LEU A 118 13.52 -4.56 -0.90
N SER A 119 14.12 -3.77 -0.01
CA SER A 119 15.55 -3.49 -0.03
C SER A 119 16.15 -3.38 1.38
N ASP A 120 17.40 -3.83 1.52
CA ASP A 120 18.21 -3.60 2.71
C ASP A 120 19.69 -3.38 2.31
N GLY A 121 20.27 -2.23 2.67
CA GLY A 121 21.64 -1.84 2.32
C GLY A 121 21.74 -0.52 1.54
N GLY A 122 22.85 0.20 1.64
CA GLY A 122 22.94 1.60 1.18
C GLY A 122 22.81 1.84 -0.34
N SER A 123 23.05 0.82 -1.15
CA SER A 123 22.93 0.84 -2.63
C SER A 123 21.87 -0.12 -3.16
N SER A 124 21.10 -0.73 -2.26
CA SER A 124 20.03 -1.66 -2.62
C SER A 124 18.93 -0.93 -3.41
N LYS A 125 18.29 -1.61 -4.36
CA LYS A 125 17.11 -1.14 -5.10
C LYS A 125 16.24 -2.35 -5.36
N GLY A 126 15.12 -2.44 -4.65
CA GLY A 126 14.23 -3.59 -4.70
C GLY A 126 13.03 -3.33 -5.59
N SER A 127 12.67 -4.32 -6.41
CA SER A 127 11.41 -4.29 -7.15
C SER A 127 10.65 -5.61 -7.05
N TYR A 128 9.34 -5.53 -6.88
CA TYR A 128 8.46 -6.70 -6.94
C TYR A 128 7.31 -6.38 -7.88
N SER A 129 7.14 -7.20 -8.92
CA SER A 129 6.01 -7.11 -9.84
C SER A 129 5.13 -8.35 -9.71
N LEU A 130 3.89 -8.15 -9.25
CA LEU A 130 2.86 -9.18 -9.19
C LEU A 130 1.83 -8.91 -10.28
N SER A 131 1.78 -9.77 -11.30
CA SER A 131 0.81 -9.69 -12.41
C SER A 131 -0.17 -10.86 -12.45
N GLY A 132 0.10 -11.92 -11.67
CA GLY A 132 -0.78 -13.08 -11.48
C GLY A 132 -0.32 -13.93 -10.30
N GLY A 133 -1.11 -14.93 -9.92
CA GLY A 133 -0.80 -15.82 -8.79
C GLY A 133 -1.13 -15.22 -7.42
N SER A 134 -0.51 -15.79 -6.37
CA SER A 134 -0.67 -15.37 -4.97
C SER A 134 0.66 -15.12 -4.28
N LEU A 135 0.79 -13.99 -3.58
CA LEU A 135 1.86 -13.69 -2.63
C LEU A 135 1.28 -13.68 -1.22
N ASN A 136 1.75 -14.57 -0.36
CA ASN A 136 1.31 -14.69 1.04
C ASN A 136 2.51 -14.46 1.97
N VAL A 137 2.50 -13.35 2.70
CA VAL A 137 3.55 -13.01 3.67
C VAL A 137 2.99 -13.05 5.08
N ASN A 138 3.56 -13.90 5.93
CA ASN A 138 3.29 -13.94 7.36
C ASN A 138 4.51 -13.38 8.11
N THR A 139 4.31 -12.34 8.90
CA THR A 139 5.39 -11.74 9.68
C THR A 139 5.06 -11.75 11.17
N SER A 140 6.05 -12.09 11.99
CA SER A 140 6.04 -11.88 13.45
C SER A 140 7.08 -10.84 13.87
N ALA A 141 7.68 -10.17 12.89
CA ALA A 141 8.84 -9.33 13.06
C ALA A 141 8.50 -7.94 13.60
N SER A 142 9.29 -7.44 14.54
CA SER A 142 9.23 -6.03 14.97
C SER A 142 9.47 -5.02 13.83
N ASN A 143 10.20 -5.42 12.78
CA ASN A 143 10.41 -4.58 11.59
C ASN A 143 9.32 -4.75 10.51
N GLY A 144 8.40 -5.71 10.70
CA GLY A 144 7.25 -5.97 9.83
C GLY A 144 7.61 -6.11 8.34
N VAL A 145 6.92 -5.30 7.52
CA VAL A 145 7.11 -5.19 6.07
C VAL A 145 7.68 -3.81 5.78
N HIS A 146 8.80 -3.72 5.06
CA HIS A 146 9.44 -2.43 4.75
C HIS A 146 9.80 -2.31 3.27
N MET A 147 9.26 -1.28 2.64
CA MET A 147 9.65 -0.79 1.32
C MET A 147 10.39 0.54 1.51
N GLY A 148 11.62 0.63 1.03
CA GLY A 148 12.47 1.82 1.15
C GLY A 148 13.23 1.93 2.47
N LYS A 149 13.62 0.80 3.09
CA LYS A 149 14.34 0.81 4.37
C LYS A 149 15.68 1.54 4.27
N ASN A 150 16.42 1.29 3.21
CA ASN A 150 17.76 1.84 2.98
C ASN A 150 17.97 2.38 1.57
N SER A 151 16.91 2.39 0.75
CA SER A 151 16.90 2.84 -0.63
C SER A 151 15.72 3.76 -0.88
N SER A 152 15.85 4.65 -1.87
CA SER A 152 14.79 5.54 -2.29
C SER A 152 14.00 5.10 -3.52
N GLU A 153 14.37 3.97 -4.13
CA GLU A 153 13.83 3.56 -5.44
C GLU A 153 13.07 2.23 -5.38
N ASP A 154 12.61 1.84 -4.19
CA ASP A 154 11.86 0.61 -4.00
C ASP A 154 10.49 0.67 -4.68
N ARG A 155 10.13 -0.38 -5.43
CA ARG A 155 8.84 -0.44 -6.12
C ARG A 155 8.14 -1.79 -5.97
N PHE A 156 6.99 -1.79 -5.33
CA PHE A 156 6.07 -2.93 -5.27
C PHE A 156 4.86 -2.62 -6.14
N THR A 157 4.62 -3.41 -7.20
CA THR A 157 3.52 -3.19 -8.15
C THR A 157 2.63 -4.43 -8.23
N VAL A 158 1.32 -4.24 -8.07
CA VAL A 158 0.29 -5.26 -8.27
C VAL A 158 -0.54 -4.86 -9.49
N SER A 159 -0.38 -5.62 -10.57
CA SER A 159 -1.11 -5.48 -11.84
C SER A 159 -2.01 -6.70 -12.13
N GLY A 160 -2.13 -7.61 -11.16
CA GLY A 160 -2.99 -8.78 -11.16
C GLY A 160 -2.69 -9.65 -9.95
N GLY A 161 -3.40 -10.78 -9.80
CA GLY A 161 -3.22 -11.68 -8.65
C GLY A 161 -3.63 -11.08 -7.31
N THR A 162 -3.12 -11.70 -6.23
CA THR A 162 -3.43 -11.34 -4.84
C THR A 162 -2.17 -11.30 -3.99
N ALA A 163 -1.90 -10.16 -3.34
CA ALA A 163 -0.85 -10.01 -2.33
C ALA A 163 -1.48 -9.85 -0.95
N THR A 164 -1.16 -10.73 -0.01
CA THR A 164 -1.62 -10.66 1.38
C THR A 164 -0.44 -10.63 2.32
N PHE A 165 -0.35 -9.59 3.13
CA PHE A 165 0.61 -9.44 4.22
C PHE A 165 -0.15 -9.52 5.54
N THR A 166 0.22 -10.47 6.39
CA THR A 166 -0.44 -10.70 7.67
C THR A 166 0.56 -10.59 8.80
N ALA A 167 0.25 -9.70 9.73
CA ALA A 167 0.89 -9.64 11.02
C ALA A 167 0.33 -10.74 11.95
N THR A 168 1.23 -11.53 12.53
CA THR A 168 0.88 -12.66 13.43
C THR A 168 1.05 -12.34 14.91
N THR A 169 1.64 -11.19 15.23
CA THR A 169 1.83 -10.67 16.59
C THR A 169 1.35 -9.23 16.68
N GLY A 170 1.01 -8.79 17.89
CA GLY A 170 0.49 -7.43 18.09
C GLY A 170 1.54 -6.34 17.86
N ASN A 171 1.10 -5.11 17.63
CA ASN A 171 1.89 -3.88 17.57
C ASN A 171 2.93 -3.83 16.43
N MET A 172 2.68 -4.55 15.34
CA MET A 172 3.55 -4.51 14.16
C MET A 172 3.20 -3.36 13.22
N ARG A 173 4.16 -3.02 12.37
CA ARG A 173 4.02 -1.91 11.41
C ARG A 173 4.45 -2.31 10.02
N THR A 174 3.83 -1.70 9.02
CA THR A 174 4.26 -1.72 7.63
C THR A 174 4.73 -0.32 7.22
N TYR A 175 5.77 -0.26 6.38
CA TYR A 175 6.37 1.00 5.96
C TYR A 175 6.54 1.10 4.45
N VAL A 176 6.17 2.26 3.91
CA VAL A 176 6.58 2.74 2.58
C VAL A 176 7.35 4.03 2.80
N SER A 177 8.66 4.02 2.57
CA SER A 177 9.59 5.06 3.04
C SER A 177 10.55 5.51 1.94
N LYS A 178 11.23 6.65 2.17
CA LYS A 178 12.35 7.16 1.36
C LYS A 178 12.06 7.32 -0.14
N GLY A 179 10.82 7.45 -0.57
CA GLY A 179 10.50 7.56 -2.00
C GLY A 179 10.08 6.24 -2.64
N ALA A 180 9.99 5.17 -1.84
CA ALA A 180 9.41 3.91 -2.27
C ALA A 180 7.97 4.09 -2.76
N ILE A 181 7.57 3.24 -3.71
CA ILE A 181 6.27 3.24 -4.36
C ILE A 181 5.60 1.88 -4.14
N LEU A 182 4.40 1.91 -3.54
CA LEU A 182 3.44 0.81 -3.59
C LEU A 182 2.36 1.17 -4.62
N GLN A 183 2.19 0.37 -5.66
CA GLN A 183 1.21 0.63 -6.72
C GLN A 183 0.28 -0.56 -6.92
N VAL A 184 -1.02 -0.29 -7.03
CA VAL A 184 -2.06 -1.27 -7.38
C VAL A 184 -2.78 -0.79 -8.64
N ASP A 185 -2.48 -1.42 -9.76
CA ASP A 185 -3.10 -1.16 -11.06
C ASP A 185 -4.36 -2.02 -11.25
N SER A 186 -4.29 -3.27 -10.80
CA SER A 186 -5.37 -4.26 -10.79
C SER A 186 -5.05 -5.35 -9.76
N GLY A 187 -5.94 -6.35 -9.58
CA GLY A 187 -5.75 -7.39 -8.57
C GLY A 187 -6.05 -6.89 -7.15
N SER A 188 -5.39 -7.48 -6.15
CA SER A 188 -5.60 -7.10 -4.75
C SER A 188 -4.31 -7.05 -3.92
N ALA A 189 -4.22 -6.08 -3.02
CA ALA A 189 -3.17 -5.98 -2.01
C ALA A 189 -3.79 -5.72 -0.63
N ALA A 190 -3.55 -6.62 0.32
CA ALA A 190 -4.10 -6.54 1.68
C ALA A 190 -3.00 -6.60 2.74
N PHE A 191 -3.08 -5.70 3.73
CA PHE A 191 -2.19 -5.63 4.88
C PHE A 191 -3.03 -5.75 6.14
N ASN A 192 -2.95 -6.92 6.79
CA ASN A 192 -3.86 -7.29 7.87
C ASN A 192 -3.16 -7.38 9.23
N ASN A 193 -3.87 -6.98 10.27
CA ASN A 193 -3.45 -7.07 11.68
C ASN A 193 -2.21 -6.24 12.03
N PHE A 194 -1.88 -5.24 11.21
CA PHE A 194 -0.84 -4.28 11.58
C PHE A 194 -1.46 -3.20 12.45
N LYS A 195 -0.74 -2.76 13.48
CA LYS A 195 -1.15 -1.58 14.24
C LYS A 195 -0.98 -0.30 13.42
N TYR A 196 0.10 -0.20 12.64
CA TYR A 196 0.31 0.97 11.79
C TYR A 196 0.70 0.60 10.37
N PHE A 197 0.06 1.25 9.40
CA PHE A 197 0.56 1.34 8.03
C PHE A 197 1.08 2.75 7.83
N VAL A 198 2.39 2.93 7.68
CA VAL A 198 3.01 4.26 7.62
C VAL A 198 3.61 4.53 6.25
N VAL A 199 3.22 5.64 5.65
CA VAL A 199 3.80 6.19 4.42
C VAL A 199 4.66 7.40 4.81
N GLY A 200 5.95 7.37 4.45
CA GLY A 200 6.93 8.39 4.80
C GLY A 200 7.45 8.27 6.24
N ARG A 201 7.92 7.08 6.66
CA ARG A 201 8.37 6.81 8.05
C ARG A 201 9.81 7.22 8.36
N ASP A 202 10.73 7.17 7.40
CA ASP A 202 12.13 7.53 7.63
C ASP A 202 12.38 9.02 7.36
N PHE A 203 13.48 9.58 7.87
CA PHE A 203 13.76 11.02 7.77
C PHE A 203 13.76 11.53 6.33
N ALA A 204 13.30 12.78 6.18
CA ALA A 204 13.28 13.49 4.91
C ALA A 204 14.66 13.50 4.23
N ASP A 205 14.72 12.87 3.06
CA ASP A 205 15.84 12.90 2.12
C ASP A 205 15.47 13.70 0.85
N GLY A 206 14.36 14.44 0.90
CA GLY A 206 13.80 15.20 -0.23
C GLY A 206 12.93 14.37 -1.17
N THR A 207 12.73 13.08 -0.91
CA THR A 207 11.85 12.22 -1.71
C THR A 207 10.40 12.24 -1.20
N VAL A 208 9.47 11.69 -1.99
CA VAL A 208 8.07 11.51 -1.59
C VAL A 208 7.72 10.04 -1.69
N SER A 209 7.40 9.43 -0.55
CA SER A 209 6.95 8.03 -0.49
C SER A 209 5.50 7.94 -0.97
N GLN A 210 5.18 6.96 -1.82
CA GLN A 210 3.92 6.96 -2.56
C GLN A 210 3.13 5.66 -2.44
N ILE A 211 1.81 5.80 -2.33
CA ILE A 211 0.85 4.76 -2.66
C ILE A 211 0.02 5.25 -3.85
N ILE A 212 -0.12 4.41 -4.88
CA ILE A 212 -0.89 4.73 -6.08
C ILE A 212 -1.88 3.60 -6.36
N ILE A 213 -3.18 3.90 -6.29
CA ILE A 213 -4.26 2.95 -6.57
C ILE A 213 -4.97 3.40 -7.85
N ASN A 214 -4.68 2.73 -8.96
CA ASN A 214 -5.32 2.98 -10.25
C ASN A 214 -6.56 2.11 -10.48
N GLY A 215 -6.62 0.95 -9.81
CA GLY A 215 -7.71 -0.02 -9.91
C GLY A 215 -7.61 -1.11 -8.84
N GLY A 216 -8.38 -2.20 -9.02
CA GLY A 216 -8.35 -3.34 -8.10
C GLY A 216 -8.83 -2.99 -6.69
N SER A 217 -8.26 -3.68 -5.68
CA SER A 217 -8.55 -3.42 -4.27
C SER A 217 -7.27 -3.28 -3.42
N PHE A 218 -7.19 -2.22 -2.62
CA PHE A 218 -6.17 -2.05 -1.58
C PHE A 218 -6.83 -2.04 -0.20
N THR A 219 -6.34 -2.86 0.73
CA THR A 219 -6.93 -3.00 2.07
C THR A 219 -5.87 -2.89 3.16
N VAL A 220 -6.13 -2.01 4.14
CA VAL A 220 -5.49 -2.01 5.45
C VAL A 220 -6.52 -2.54 6.45
N GLY A 221 -6.46 -3.85 6.72
CA GLY A 221 -7.49 -4.59 7.43
C GLY A 221 -7.11 -4.91 8.87
N ASN A 222 -8.13 -5.10 9.72
CA ASN A 222 -8.01 -5.48 11.12
C ASN A 222 -6.96 -4.62 11.87
N VAL A 223 -7.01 -3.30 11.70
CA VAL A 223 -6.08 -2.40 12.37
C VAL A 223 -6.28 -2.54 13.88
N GLU A 224 -5.20 -2.80 14.60
CA GLU A 224 -5.27 -2.93 16.06
C GLU A 224 -5.78 -1.65 16.72
N ALA A 225 -6.36 -1.78 17.93
CA ALA A 225 -6.85 -0.63 18.68
C ALA A 225 -5.77 0.47 18.87
N GLY A 226 -6.13 1.70 18.55
CA GLY A 226 -5.22 2.86 18.56
C GLY A 226 -4.19 2.86 17.42
N GLY A 227 -4.38 1.98 16.44
CA GLY A 227 -3.65 1.94 15.19
C GLY A 227 -4.31 2.79 14.09
N ALA A 228 -3.57 3.03 13.02
CA ALA A 228 -4.04 3.83 11.88
C ALA A 228 -3.19 3.61 10.63
N MET A 229 -3.68 4.12 9.51
CA MET A 229 -2.86 4.42 8.34
C MET A 229 -2.36 5.87 8.44
N ALA A 230 -1.05 6.06 8.61
CA ALA A 230 -0.43 7.38 8.74
C ALA A 230 0.28 7.79 7.45
N ILE A 231 -0.01 8.99 6.95
CA ILE A 231 0.55 9.55 5.72
C ILE A 231 1.34 10.80 6.09
N GLY A 232 2.66 10.73 5.98
CA GLY A 232 3.55 11.86 6.22
C GLY A 232 3.97 11.95 7.68
N ASN A 233 4.89 11.06 8.11
CA ASN A 233 5.34 10.95 9.51
C ASN A 233 6.74 11.54 9.76
N LYS A 234 7.76 11.12 8.99
CA LYS A 234 9.13 11.67 9.02
C LYS A 234 9.66 12.11 7.67
N ASN A 235 8.95 11.79 6.60
CA ASN A 235 9.17 12.28 5.25
C ASN A 235 7.81 12.60 4.62
N ASN A 236 7.85 13.40 3.55
CA ASN A 236 6.69 13.66 2.72
C ASN A 236 6.13 12.35 2.15
N ALA A 237 4.81 12.26 2.17
CA ALA A 237 4.10 11.09 1.69
C ALA A 237 2.85 11.50 0.92
N GLN A 238 2.56 10.72 -0.11
CA GLN A 238 1.38 10.89 -0.93
C GLN A 238 0.65 9.56 -1.11
N VAL A 239 -0.66 9.59 -0.95
CA VAL A 239 -1.54 8.51 -1.38
C VAL A 239 -2.44 9.06 -2.50
N THR A 240 -2.51 8.33 -3.60
CA THR A 240 -3.35 8.71 -4.76
C THR A 240 -4.32 7.58 -5.08
N LEU A 241 -5.62 7.88 -5.02
CA LEU A 241 -6.71 6.99 -5.41
C LEU A 241 -7.32 7.51 -6.72
N ASN A 242 -6.93 6.90 -7.84
CA ASN A 242 -7.46 7.22 -9.17
C ASN A 242 -8.66 6.34 -9.54
N GLY A 243 -8.76 5.13 -8.98
CA GLY A 243 -9.81 4.16 -9.28
C GLY A 243 -9.82 2.97 -8.31
N GLY A 244 -10.70 1.99 -8.54
CA GLY A 244 -10.80 0.80 -7.69
C GLY A 244 -11.39 1.07 -6.31
N VAL A 245 -11.08 0.20 -5.34
CA VAL A 245 -11.57 0.29 -3.95
C VAL A 245 -10.39 0.30 -2.98
N MET A 246 -10.35 1.32 -2.13
CA MET A 246 -9.46 1.39 -0.97
C MET A 246 -10.27 1.22 0.31
N THR A 247 -9.88 0.29 1.17
CA THR A 247 -10.52 0.07 2.48
C THR A 247 -9.50 0.17 3.59
N VAL A 248 -9.76 1.02 4.57
CA VAL A 248 -8.96 1.14 5.79
C VAL A 248 -9.87 0.88 6.98
N GLN A 249 -9.71 -0.27 7.64
CA GLN A 249 -10.48 -0.65 8.84
C GLN A 249 -9.89 0.01 10.09
N GLY A 250 -9.90 1.34 10.09
CA GLY A 250 -9.27 2.21 11.09
C GLY A 250 -9.30 3.64 10.59
N ASP A 251 -8.50 4.50 11.22
CA ASP A 251 -8.40 5.90 10.81
C ASP A 251 -7.30 6.09 9.75
N ILE A 252 -7.47 7.10 8.92
CA ILE A 252 -6.39 7.67 8.11
C ILE A 252 -5.95 8.97 8.77
N TRP A 253 -4.67 9.06 9.13
CA TRP A 253 -4.04 10.28 9.60
C TRP A 253 -3.25 10.90 8.45
N VAL A 254 -3.76 12.01 7.93
CA VAL A 254 -3.10 12.77 6.86
C VAL A 254 -2.28 13.87 7.52
N GLY A 255 -0.96 13.73 7.54
CA GLY A 255 -0.07 14.57 8.35
C GLY A 255 0.01 14.02 9.78
N ASP A 256 1.07 13.29 10.08
CA ASP A 256 1.33 12.69 11.41
C ASP A 256 2.81 12.90 11.79
N ALA A 257 3.27 14.15 11.66
CA ALA A 257 4.66 14.52 11.84
C ALA A 257 5.17 14.12 13.23
N ASP A 258 6.38 13.54 13.28
CA ASP A 258 7.14 13.46 14.52
C ASP A 258 7.45 14.89 14.99
N PRO A 259 7.05 15.28 16.22
CA PRO A 259 7.18 16.65 16.70
C PRO A 259 8.64 17.13 16.81
N ASN A 260 9.61 16.21 16.68
CA ASN A 260 11.04 16.52 16.75
C ASN A 260 11.69 16.74 15.36
N ILE A 261 10.92 16.77 14.27
CA ILE A 261 11.45 16.91 12.91
C ILE A 261 11.20 18.32 12.36
N ASP A 262 12.25 18.91 11.79
CA ASP A 262 12.28 20.19 11.07
C ASP A 262 13.10 19.98 9.78
N PRO A 263 12.59 20.28 8.57
CA PRO A 263 11.31 20.93 8.26
C PRO A 263 10.09 20.06 8.54
N LYS A 264 8.93 20.72 8.69
CA LYS A 264 7.63 20.07 8.75
C LYS A 264 7.46 19.13 7.56
N VAL A 265 6.86 17.97 7.82
CA VAL A 265 6.56 16.96 6.81
C VAL A 265 5.10 17.03 6.41
N ASN A 266 4.85 16.78 5.13
CA ASN A 266 3.54 16.89 4.53
C ASN A 266 2.95 15.50 4.28
N GLY A 267 1.72 15.31 4.74
CA GLY A 267 0.87 14.20 4.32
C GLY A 267 -0.12 14.68 3.27
N THR A 268 -0.19 13.99 2.14
CA THR A 268 -1.16 14.31 1.09
C THR A 268 -1.96 13.10 0.68
N PHE A 269 -3.28 13.23 0.67
CA PHE A 269 -4.19 12.27 0.06
C PHE A 269 -4.87 12.92 -1.15
N ILE A 270 -4.82 12.27 -2.31
CA ILE A 270 -5.43 12.74 -3.56
C ILE A 270 -6.44 11.69 -4.01
N GLN A 271 -7.72 12.04 -4.03
CA GLN A 271 -8.78 11.22 -4.59
C GLN A 271 -9.28 11.82 -5.90
N ASN A 272 -8.95 11.16 -7.01
CA ASN A 272 -9.40 11.53 -8.37
C ASN A 272 -10.48 10.57 -8.90
N GLY A 273 -10.95 9.64 -8.08
CA GLY A 273 -11.90 8.60 -8.47
C GLY A 273 -11.98 7.49 -7.42
N GLY A 274 -12.50 6.33 -7.83
CA GLY A 274 -12.59 5.13 -6.99
C GLY A 274 -13.51 5.29 -5.77
N THR A 275 -13.42 4.32 -4.86
CA THR A 275 -14.16 4.33 -3.59
C THR A 275 -13.20 4.16 -2.42
N LEU A 276 -13.23 5.10 -1.47
CA LEU A 276 -12.54 5.00 -0.18
C LEU A 276 -13.55 4.64 0.91
N ASN A 277 -13.31 3.55 1.64
CA ASN A 277 -14.02 3.18 2.86
C ASN A 277 -13.08 3.31 4.06
N VAL A 278 -13.41 4.13 5.04
CA VAL A 278 -12.57 4.42 6.20
C VAL A 278 -13.42 4.69 7.45
N ASN A 279 -12.86 4.58 8.65
CA ASN A 279 -13.55 5.07 9.85
C ASN A 279 -13.52 6.60 9.87
N TYR A 280 -12.36 7.19 10.20
CA TYR A 280 -12.19 8.64 10.21
C TYR A 280 -11.04 9.08 9.33
N ILE A 281 -11.20 10.26 8.73
CA ILE A 281 -10.09 11.03 8.19
C ILE A 281 -9.72 12.09 9.23
N VAL A 282 -8.48 12.03 9.70
CA VAL A 282 -7.91 13.03 10.61
C VAL A 282 -6.85 13.82 9.88
N LEU A 283 -7.10 15.11 9.69
CA LEU A 283 -6.19 16.03 9.01
C LEU A 283 -5.26 16.69 10.01
N SER A 284 -3.95 16.71 9.73
CA SER A 284 -2.93 17.24 10.62
C SER A 284 -3.05 16.65 12.03
N HIS A 285 -3.03 15.32 12.14
CA HIS A 285 -3.19 14.59 13.40
C HIS A 285 -2.20 15.08 14.47
N ALA A 286 -0.93 15.25 14.12
CA ALA A 286 0.13 15.64 15.04
C ALA A 286 0.50 17.13 14.97
N ALA A 287 0.93 17.70 16.09
CA ALA A 287 1.45 19.06 16.16
C ALA A 287 2.60 19.27 15.15
N GLY A 288 2.54 20.37 14.39
CA GLY A 288 3.56 20.69 13.39
C GLY A 288 3.44 19.92 12.08
N SER A 289 2.40 19.11 11.89
CA SER A 289 2.11 18.44 10.61
C SER A 289 1.16 19.26 9.72
N GLU A 290 1.35 19.14 8.41
CA GLU A 290 0.43 19.68 7.40
C GLU A 290 -0.21 18.50 6.66
N GLY A 291 -1.51 18.34 6.84
CA GLY A 291 -2.31 17.29 6.24
C GLY A 291 -3.23 17.86 5.18
N THR A 292 -3.09 17.43 3.92
CA THR A 292 -3.99 17.86 2.84
C THR A 292 -4.72 16.68 2.24
N TYR A 293 -6.04 16.77 2.18
CA TYR A 293 -6.89 15.87 1.42
C TYR A 293 -7.47 16.64 0.24
N LEU A 294 -7.18 16.21 -0.99
CA LEU A 294 -7.75 16.77 -2.22
C LEU A 294 -8.70 15.74 -2.83
N MET A 295 -9.96 16.09 -3.01
CA MET A 295 -10.98 15.25 -3.64
C MET A 295 -11.54 15.93 -4.88
N THR A 296 -11.27 15.37 -6.07
CA THR A 296 -11.77 15.89 -7.34
C THR A 296 -12.90 15.06 -7.94
N ASP A 297 -12.97 13.76 -7.60
CA ASP A 297 -14.02 12.83 -8.01
C ASP A 297 -14.01 11.59 -7.09
N GLY A 298 -14.93 10.64 -7.30
CA GLY A 298 -15.03 9.37 -6.60
C GLY A 298 -16.01 9.37 -5.44
N VAL A 299 -15.95 8.31 -4.63
CA VAL A 299 -16.82 8.11 -3.47
C VAL A 299 -15.98 7.99 -2.20
N LEU A 300 -16.31 8.77 -1.18
CA LEU A 300 -15.76 8.67 0.17
C LEU A 300 -16.86 8.21 1.13
N ASN A 301 -16.70 7.04 1.73
CA ASN A 301 -17.53 6.54 2.82
C ASN A 301 -16.74 6.60 4.12
N ALA A 302 -17.16 7.43 5.06
CA ALA A 302 -16.51 7.60 6.36
C ALA A 302 -17.51 7.73 7.50
N LEU A 303 -17.06 7.48 8.73
CA LEU A 303 -17.78 7.89 9.94
C LEU A 303 -17.68 9.40 10.18
N GLY A 304 -16.60 10.04 9.75
CA GLY A 304 -16.42 11.48 9.86
C GLY A 304 -15.09 11.98 9.34
N ILE A 305 -14.99 13.29 9.19
CA ILE A 305 -13.75 14.00 8.84
C ILE A 305 -13.50 15.03 9.93
N MET A 306 -12.28 15.09 10.45
CA MET A 306 -11.95 16.00 11.54
C MET A 306 -10.54 16.59 11.41
N LEU A 307 -10.35 17.73 12.04
CA LEU A 307 -9.05 18.36 12.22
C LEU A 307 -8.39 17.83 13.51
N GLY A 308 -7.13 17.41 13.41
CA GLY A 308 -6.33 16.96 14.53
C GLY A 308 -5.57 18.10 15.23
N ASP A 309 -4.64 17.72 16.11
CA ASP A 309 -3.93 18.66 17.00
C ASP A 309 -2.97 19.60 16.26
N GLY A 310 -2.60 19.29 15.01
CA GLY A 310 -1.73 20.13 14.19
C GLY A 310 -2.39 21.43 13.73
N GLY A 311 -3.73 21.47 13.65
CA GLY A 311 -4.51 22.68 13.36
C GLY A 311 -4.32 23.30 11.96
N LEU A 312 -3.52 22.68 11.10
CA LEU A 312 -3.18 23.17 9.74
C LEU A 312 -3.66 22.22 8.64
N GLY A 313 -4.67 21.40 8.94
CA GLY A 313 -5.27 20.48 7.99
C GLY A 313 -6.11 21.21 6.95
N LEU A 314 -6.15 20.67 5.75
CA LEU A 314 -6.96 21.15 4.63
C LEU A 314 -7.69 19.97 3.97
N PHE A 315 -9.00 20.10 3.83
CA PHE A 315 -9.81 19.27 2.95
C PHE A 315 -10.28 20.15 1.78
N ASP A 316 -9.78 19.89 0.57
CA ASP A 316 -10.15 20.61 -0.65
C ASP A 316 -11.09 19.71 -1.49
N PHE A 317 -12.38 20.01 -1.44
CA PHE A 317 -13.45 19.31 -2.12
C PHE A 317 -13.84 20.02 -3.42
N GLN A 318 -13.51 19.38 -4.53
CA GLN A 318 -13.74 19.86 -5.90
C GLN A 318 -14.75 19.00 -6.67
N GLY A 319 -15.12 17.81 -6.18
CA GLY A 319 -16.10 16.94 -6.81
C GLY A 319 -16.22 15.56 -6.16
N GLY A 320 -17.16 14.75 -6.67
CA GLY A 320 -17.48 13.41 -6.15
C GLY A 320 -18.60 13.39 -5.11
N ASP A 321 -18.70 12.27 -4.40
CA ASP A 321 -19.70 12.00 -3.37
C ASP A 321 -19.04 11.66 -2.03
N ILE A 322 -19.45 12.33 -0.95
CA ILE A 322 -19.04 12.02 0.42
C ILE A 322 -20.26 11.54 1.21
N PHE A 323 -20.14 10.39 1.86
CA PHE A 323 -21.12 9.85 2.79
C PHE A 323 -20.51 9.75 4.19
N LEU A 324 -21.10 10.48 5.15
CA LEU A 324 -20.67 10.53 6.55
C LEU A 324 -21.76 9.95 7.46
N ALA A 325 -21.38 9.21 8.49
CA ALA A 325 -22.32 8.77 9.52
C ALA A 325 -22.82 9.93 10.40
N GLY A 326 -24.12 9.94 10.70
CA GLY A 326 -24.77 10.97 11.50
C GLY A 326 -25.05 12.27 10.73
N ASP A 327 -25.61 13.26 11.43
CA ASP A 327 -25.74 14.63 10.91
C ASP A 327 -24.40 15.38 11.05
N GLN A 328 -23.71 15.53 9.92
CA GLN A 328 -22.47 16.28 9.77
C GLN A 328 -22.62 17.40 8.74
N THR A 329 -23.84 17.89 8.52
CA THR A 329 -24.11 18.99 7.58
C THR A 329 -23.39 20.29 7.96
N GLY A 330 -22.97 20.42 9.21
CA GLY A 330 -22.15 21.53 9.71
C GLY A 330 -20.72 21.60 9.16
N ILE A 331 -20.20 20.53 8.56
CA ILE A 331 -18.83 20.50 8.04
C ILE A 331 -18.56 21.59 6.99
N LEU A 332 -19.58 22.05 6.26
CA LEU A 332 -19.45 23.14 5.29
C LEU A 332 -19.18 24.51 5.92
N ASP A 333 -19.33 24.66 7.24
CA ASP A 333 -18.97 25.88 7.96
C ASP A 333 -17.50 25.90 8.40
N GLU A 334 -16.83 24.74 8.38
CA GLU A 334 -15.47 24.59 8.87
C GLU A 334 -14.48 25.31 7.95
N LEU A 335 -13.53 26.03 8.55
CA LEU A 335 -12.54 26.80 7.79
C LEU A 335 -11.51 25.92 7.06
N TRP A 336 -11.29 24.71 7.58
CA TRP A 336 -10.38 23.73 6.98
C TRP A 336 -11.05 22.90 5.88
N PHE A 337 -12.38 22.99 5.72
CA PHE A 337 -13.11 22.36 4.63
C PHE A 337 -13.36 23.41 3.53
N GLN A 338 -12.59 23.31 2.45
CA GLN A 338 -12.74 24.15 1.27
C GLN A 338 -13.58 23.42 0.24
N GLU A 339 -14.66 24.07 -0.19
CA GLU A 339 -15.61 23.55 -1.14
C GLU A 339 -15.74 24.44 -2.38
N ILE A 340 -16.08 23.84 -3.52
CA ILE A 340 -16.45 24.59 -4.72
C ILE A 340 -17.91 25.05 -4.67
N GLU A 341 -18.24 26.05 -5.51
CA GLU A 341 -19.61 26.55 -5.64
C GLU A 341 -20.56 25.43 -6.12
N GLY A 342 -21.75 25.37 -5.52
CA GLY A 342 -22.74 24.33 -5.83
C GLY A 342 -22.69 23.12 -4.90
N THR A 343 -21.71 23.06 -3.99
CA THR A 343 -21.66 22.05 -2.93
C THR A 343 -22.87 22.15 -2.00
N ILE A 344 -23.50 21.03 -1.73
CA ILE A 344 -24.59 20.88 -0.76
C ILE A 344 -24.27 19.76 0.23
N ALA A 345 -24.83 19.87 1.43
CA ALA A 345 -24.89 18.77 2.38
C ALA A 345 -26.35 18.50 2.75
N THR A 346 -26.76 17.23 2.64
CA THR A 346 -28.10 16.76 3.02
C THR A 346 -27.99 15.64 4.03
N TYR A 347 -28.81 15.70 5.07
CA TYR A 347 -28.91 14.64 6.06
C TYR A 347 -30.21 13.85 5.88
N ASP A 348 -30.09 12.54 5.86
CA ASP A 348 -31.19 11.58 5.82
C ASP A 348 -31.35 10.91 7.19
N LEU A 349 -32.47 11.20 7.85
CA LEU A 349 -32.84 10.69 9.17
C LEU A 349 -33.07 9.18 9.18
N ASP A 350 -33.51 8.59 8.06
CA ASP A 350 -33.84 7.15 8.02
C ASP A 350 -32.58 6.29 7.92
N SER A 351 -31.58 6.75 7.17
CA SER A 351 -30.28 6.06 7.03
C SER A 351 -29.22 6.54 8.01
N ASP A 352 -29.46 7.63 8.74
CA ASP A 352 -28.50 8.32 9.61
C ASP A 352 -27.20 8.66 8.87
N LEU A 353 -27.33 9.20 7.65
CA LEU A 353 -26.22 9.54 6.77
C LEU A 353 -26.31 10.99 6.30
N THR A 354 -25.17 11.67 6.34
CA THR A 354 -24.94 12.93 5.63
C THR A 354 -24.32 12.65 4.27
N HIS A 355 -24.94 13.16 3.21
CA HIS A 355 -24.41 13.13 1.84
C HIS A 355 -23.97 14.53 1.44
N ILE A 356 -22.73 14.66 0.95
CA ILE A 356 -22.16 15.90 0.42
C ILE A 356 -21.79 15.66 -1.04
N ALA A 357 -22.27 16.53 -1.92
CA ALA A 357 -22.00 16.45 -3.35
C ALA A 357 -22.09 17.84 -4.00
N VAL A 358 -21.54 17.96 -5.20
CA VAL A 358 -21.65 19.16 -6.03
C VAL A 358 -22.87 19.02 -6.94
N ILE A 359 -23.81 19.95 -6.88
CA ILE A 359 -24.92 20.02 -7.84
C ILE A 359 -24.54 20.95 -9.00
N PRO A 360 -24.59 20.49 -10.26
CA PRO A 360 -24.40 21.35 -11.43
C PRO A 360 -25.44 22.48 -11.47
N GLU A 361 -25.00 23.67 -11.89
CA GLU A 361 -25.76 24.94 -11.93
C GLU A 361 -27.24 24.90 -12.43
N PRO A 362 -28.04 25.93 -12.08
CA PRO A 362 -29.52 25.95 -12.02
C PRO A 362 -30.36 25.54 -13.22
N SER A 363 -29.81 25.37 -14.41
CA SER A 363 -30.60 24.84 -15.54
C SER A 363 -31.18 23.44 -15.25
N THR A 364 -30.61 22.71 -14.29
CA THR A 364 -31.04 21.38 -13.83
C THR A 364 -32.05 21.42 -12.66
N TYR A 365 -32.21 22.55 -11.98
CA TYR A 365 -32.94 22.65 -10.70
C TYR A 365 -34.47 22.55 -10.82
N ALA A 366 -35.04 22.73 -12.01
CA ALA A 366 -36.48 22.61 -12.21
C ALA A 366 -37.00 21.18 -11.98
N LEU A 367 -36.12 20.15 -11.96
CA LEU A 367 -36.54 18.75 -11.86
C LEU A 367 -36.53 18.20 -10.42
N ILE A 368 -35.52 18.52 -9.59
CA ILE A 368 -35.35 17.91 -8.26
C ILE A 368 -36.43 18.40 -7.28
N LEU A 369 -36.79 19.69 -7.34
CA LEU A 369 -37.86 20.26 -6.52
C LEU A 369 -39.26 19.73 -6.89
N MET A 370 -39.45 19.19 -8.11
CA MET A 370 -40.73 18.59 -8.50
C MET A 370 -40.85 17.10 -8.13
N GLY A 371 -39.74 16.41 -7.82
CA GLY A 371 -39.76 15.00 -7.43
C GLY A 371 -39.88 14.72 -5.92
N GLY A 372 -39.39 15.62 -5.06
CA GLY A 372 -39.28 15.40 -3.61
C GLY A 372 -40.52 15.70 -2.76
N ALA A 373 -41.65 16.08 -3.36
CA ALA A 373 -42.86 16.48 -2.62
C ALA A 373 -43.63 15.32 -1.94
N LEU A 374 -43.05 14.11 -1.85
CA LEU A 374 -43.70 12.93 -1.29
C LEU A 374 -42.73 12.18 -0.34
N GLY A 375 -42.62 12.61 0.92
CA GLY A 375 -42.45 11.65 2.03
C GLY A 375 -41.42 11.90 3.15
N GLY A 376 -40.37 12.71 2.97
CA GLY A 376 -39.29 12.82 3.97
C GLY A 376 -38.91 14.27 4.33
N THR A 377 -38.68 14.54 5.61
CA THR A 377 -38.09 15.80 6.09
C THR A 377 -36.60 15.83 5.77
N LEU A 378 -36.24 16.38 4.62
CA LEU A 378 -34.85 16.58 4.21
C LEU A 378 -34.33 17.90 4.80
N LEU A 379 -33.25 17.85 5.58
CA LEU A 379 -32.51 19.05 5.95
C LEU A 379 -31.50 19.36 4.85
N LEU A 380 -31.67 20.50 4.18
CA LEU A 380 -30.79 20.97 3.13
C LEU A 380 -29.96 22.15 3.64
N ARG A 381 -28.63 22.04 3.56
CA ARG A 381 -27.73 23.14 3.87
C ARG A 381 -26.88 23.52 2.66
N ARG A 382 -26.84 24.82 2.38
CA ARG A 382 -26.00 25.43 1.34
C ARG A 382 -25.30 26.66 1.92
N ARG A 383 -23.98 26.71 1.82
CA ARG A 383 -23.22 27.92 2.13
C ARG A 383 -23.43 28.92 0.99
N ARG A 384 -23.91 30.12 1.29
CA ARG A 384 -23.79 31.25 0.37
C ARG A 384 -22.40 31.82 0.60
N ARG A 385 -21.50 31.74 -0.39
CA ARG A 385 -20.34 32.63 -0.40
C ARG A 385 -20.89 34.03 -0.63
N ASP A 386 -20.84 34.85 0.41
CA ASP A 386 -21.02 36.27 0.23
C ASP A 386 -19.87 36.75 -0.64
N SER A 387 -20.19 37.08 -1.90
CA SER A 387 -19.25 37.63 -2.87
C SER A 387 -18.91 39.08 -2.50
N SER A 388 -18.40 39.30 -1.30
CA SER A 388 -17.94 40.61 -0.85
C SER A 388 -16.41 40.65 -0.80
N ALA A 389 -15.87 41.47 -1.72
CA ALA A 389 -14.52 42.05 -1.75
C ALA A 389 -13.35 41.17 -2.24
N ALA A 390 -13.07 41.28 -3.54
CA ALA A 390 -11.82 41.86 -4.03
C ALA A 390 -12.15 42.88 -5.14
#